data_AF-A0A0G0P475-F1
#
_entry.id   AF-A0A0G0P475-F1
#
_cell.length_a   1.000
_cell.length_b   1.000
_cell.length_c   1.000
_cell.angle_alpha   90.00
_cell.angle_beta   90.00
_cell.angle_gamma   90.00
#
_symmetry.space_group_name_H-M   'P 1'
#
loop_
_entity.id
_entity.type
_entity.pdbx_description
1 polymer ?
#
loop_
_entity_poly.entity_id
_entity_poly.type
_entity_poly.pdbx_seq_one_letter_code
_entity_poly.pdbx_strand_id
1 'polypeptide(L)'
;MKYKIKLRTLSQITAVGIVLFLTLSHLKFGIEKAAPIDAYCPFGAIEGFLTYLFTGEYLKRIYASSFILMGILLVSTLIFGRVFCSHFCPLGAIQEWMRSLGRKIGIKKDVELPAKVDAVLRYAKYVILAAIIYFSFQVGDLVFRAYDPFNALMHFGEEFDEKVFGYSILGILVLASLFSKNWWCRYFCPLGATFAIFKKLSPFKISRNASTCISCGTCTRSCPAGLPVEKQDETKSADCISCLDCCE
;
A
#
# COMPACT_ATOMS: atom_id res chain seq x y z
N MET A 1 -23.25 -5.35 24.33
CA MET A 1 -22.60 -4.94 23.06
C MET A 1 -21.28 -5.68 22.92
N LYS A 2 -21.21 -6.76 22.14
CA LYS A 2 -19.93 -7.45 21.87
C LYS A 2 -19.17 -6.63 20.83
N TYR A 3 -18.07 -6.00 21.21
CA TYR A 3 -17.10 -5.46 20.25
C TYR A 3 -16.53 -6.64 19.46
N LYS A 4 -17.13 -6.97 18.30
CA LYS A 4 -16.49 -7.87 17.35
C LYS A 4 -15.36 -7.08 16.69
N ILE A 5 -14.14 -7.22 17.22
CA ILE A 5 -12.95 -6.71 16.56
C ILE A 5 -12.86 -7.42 15.21
N LYS A 6 -12.90 -6.64 14.12
CA LYS A 6 -12.75 -7.20 12.77
C LYS A 6 -11.36 -7.81 12.62
N LEU A 7 -11.27 -8.99 12.00
CA LEU A 7 -10.00 -9.67 11.76
C LEU A 7 -8.99 -8.75 11.04
N ARG A 8 -9.48 -7.93 10.10
CA ARG A 8 -8.68 -6.92 9.42
C ARG A 8 -8.14 -5.86 10.37
N THR A 9 -8.96 -5.29 11.25
CA THR A 9 -8.50 -4.29 12.23
C THR A 9 -7.44 -4.88 13.15
N LEU A 10 -7.61 -6.15 13.57
CA LEU A 10 -6.59 -6.84 14.35
C LEU A 10 -5.28 -6.97 13.55
N SER A 11 -5.33 -7.43 12.30
CA SER A 11 -4.14 -7.54 11.45
C SER A 11 -3.42 -6.20 11.24
N GLN A 12 -4.18 -5.11 11.06
CA GLN A 12 -3.63 -3.76 10.91
C GLN A 12 -2.95 -3.28 12.20
N ILE A 13 -3.57 -3.52 13.36
CA ILE A 13 -2.98 -3.19 14.66
C ILE A 13 -1.68 -3.96 14.86
N THR A 14 -1.67 -5.25 14.53
CA THR A 14 -0.46 -6.07 14.59
C THR A 14 0.62 -5.56 13.64
N ALA A 15 0.27 -5.23 12.38
CA ALA A 15 1.21 -4.72 11.39
C ALA A 15 1.87 -3.40 11.82
N VAL A 16 1.06 -2.44 12.27
CA VAL A 16 1.57 -1.16 12.78
C VAL A 16 2.36 -1.37 14.08
N GLY A 17 1.91 -2.25 14.97
CA GLY A 17 2.64 -2.58 16.20
C GLY A 17 4.02 -3.18 15.95
N ILE A 18 4.14 -4.08 14.97
CA ILE A 18 5.43 -4.63 14.53
C ILE A 18 6.35 -3.51 14.01
N VAL A 19 5.83 -2.63 13.15
CA VAL A 19 6.62 -1.51 12.62
C VAL A 19 7.07 -0.56 13.72
N LEU A 20 6.18 -0.18 14.64
CA LEU A 20 6.55 0.66 15.77
C LEU A 20 7.62 0.00 16.65
N PHE A 21 7.50 -1.30 16.90
CA PHE A 21 8.50 -2.06 17.64
C PHE A 21 9.86 -2.06 16.94
N LEU A 22 9.88 -2.24 15.61
CA LEU A 22 11.11 -2.19 14.81
C LEU A 22 11.73 -0.80 14.84
N THR A 23 10.94 0.26 14.61
CA THR A 23 11.42 1.65 14.69
C THR A 23 12.00 1.99 16.06
N LEU A 24 11.32 1.62 17.15
CA LEU A 24 11.85 1.82 18.51
C LEU A 24 13.13 1.01 18.76
N SER A 25 13.25 -0.17 18.16
CA SER A 25 14.46 -0.99 18.23
C SER A 25 15.61 -0.36 17.45
N HIS A 26 15.37 0.21 16.26
CA HIS A 26 16.36 0.95 15.48
C HIS A 26 16.86 2.17 16.25
N LEU A 27 15.96 2.93 16.89
CA LEU A 27 16.32 4.08 17.72
C LEU A 27 17.16 3.71 18.94
N LYS A 28 16.92 2.53 19.54
CA LYS A 28 17.60 2.11 20.78
C LYS A 28 18.91 1.34 20.56
N PHE A 29 18.97 0.52 19.52
CA PHE A 29 20.08 -0.43 19.29
C PHE A 29 20.94 -0.08 18.06
N GLY A 30 20.53 0.90 17.26
CA GLY A 30 21.17 1.28 16.00
C GLY A 30 20.78 0.37 14.83
N ILE A 31 20.89 0.92 13.62
CA ILE A 31 20.41 0.29 12.37
C ILE A 31 21.13 -1.04 12.07
N GLU A 32 22.38 -1.19 12.50
CA GLU A 32 23.18 -2.40 12.22
C GLU A 32 22.76 -3.65 13.01
N LYS A 33 22.05 -3.48 14.14
CA LYS A 33 21.67 -4.59 15.04
C LYS A 33 20.20 -4.99 14.96
N ALA A 34 19.38 -4.19 14.28
CA ALA A 34 17.95 -4.44 14.15
C ALA A 34 17.58 -4.84 12.72
N ALA A 35 16.46 -5.55 12.57
CA ALA A 35 16.07 -6.16 11.30
C ALA A 35 15.99 -5.12 10.17
N PRO A 36 16.47 -5.42 8.95
CA PRO A 36 16.49 -4.47 7.85
C PRO A 36 15.06 -4.02 7.47
N ILE A 37 14.90 -2.74 7.17
CA ILE A 37 13.62 -2.11 6.77
C ILE A 37 13.00 -2.82 5.54
N ASP A 38 13.86 -3.33 4.67
CA ASP A 38 13.49 -4.09 3.46
C ASP A 38 12.89 -5.48 3.76
N ALA A 39 12.88 -5.90 5.04
CA ALA A 39 12.24 -7.14 5.48
C ALA A 39 10.71 -7.02 5.60
N TYR A 40 10.13 -5.82 5.44
CA TYR A 40 8.69 -5.63 5.56
C TYR A 40 8.04 -5.04 4.29
N CYS A 41 8.72 -4.12 3.60
CA CYS A 41 8.31 -3.65 2.28
C CYS A 41 9.20 -4.28 1.19
N PRO A 42 8.69 -5.22 0.36
CA PRO A 42 9.50 -5.92 -0.64
C PRO A 42 9.77 -5.07 -1.89
N PHE A 43 9.44 -3.77 -1.89
CA PHE A 43 9.56 -2.95 -3.09
C PHE A 43 11.00 -2.82 -3.57
N GLY A 44 11.97 -2.67 -2.66
CA GLY A 44 13.39 -2.66 -3.01
C GLY A 44 13.85 -3.96 -3.69
N ALA A 45 13.26 -5.12 -3.34
CA ALA A 45 13.52 -6.37 -4.04
C ALA A 45 12.94 -6.38 -5.46
N ILE A 46 11.77 -5.76 -5.68
CA ILE A 46 11.19 -5.61 -7.03
C ILE A 46 12.10 -4.71 -7.87
N GLU A 47 12.48 -3.57 -7.33
CA GLU A 47 13.34 -2.59 -7.99
C GLU A 47 14.69 -3.21 -8.39
N GLY A 48 15.37 -3.88 -7.46
CA GLY A 48 16.64 -4.53 -7.78
C GLY A 48 16.53 -5.78 -8.63
N PHE A 49 15.45 -6.56 -8.51
CA PHE A 49 15.21 -7.69 -9.40
C PHE A 49 15.02 -7.23 -10.85
N LEU A 50 14.24 -6.15 -11.06
CA LEU A 50 14.02 -5.59 -12.38
C LEU A 50 15.32 -5.00 -12.94
N THR A 51 16.08 -4.24 -12.16
CA THR A 51 17.40 -3.74 -12.58
C THR A 51 18.34 -4.88 -12.97
N TYR A 52 18.40 -5.96 -12.18
CA TYR A 52 19.21 -7.15 -12.49
C TYR A 52 18.79 -7.81 -13.80
N LEU A 53 17.48 -7.99 -14.05
CA LEU A 53 17.00 -8.58 -15.30
C LEU A 53 17.38 -7.79 -16.55
N PHE A 54 17.45 -6.46 -16.46
CA PHE A 54 17.79 -5.60 -17.59
C PHE A 54 19.30 -5.38 -17.78
N THR A 55 20.11 -5.49 -16.72
CA THR A 55 21.55 -5.13 -16.75
C THR A 55 22.50 -6.30 -16.52
N GLY A 56 22.03 -7.39 -15.91
CA GLY A 56 22.88 -8.47 -15.42
C GLY A 56 23.70 -8.12 -14.18
N GLU A 57 23.61 -6.89 -13.66
CA GLU A 57 24.33 -6.45 -12.46
C GLU A 57 23.45 -6.52 -11.21
N TYR A 58 23.99 -7.09 -10.15
CA TYR A 58 23.31 -7.16 -8.85
C TYR A 58 23.54 -5.86 -8.08
N LEU A 59 22.47 -5.18 -7.68
CA LEU A 59 22.59 -4.04 -6.76
C LEU A 59 23.16 -4.55 -5.42
N LYS A 60 24.32 -3.99 -5.02
CA LYS A 60 25.13 -4.45 -3.86
C LYS A 60 24.45 -4.36 -2.48
N ARG A 61 23.19 -3.91 -2.39
CA ARG A 61 22.51 -3.54 -1.12
C ARG A 61 21.16 -4.23 -0.87
N ILE A 62 20.90 -5.38 -1.50
CA ILE A 62 19.64 -6.12 -1.26
C ILE A 62 19.93 -7.42 -0.50
N TYR A 63 19.23 -7.60 0.63
CA TYR A 63 19.27 -8.83 1.41
C TYR A 63 18.47 -9.94 0.73
N ALA A 64 18.99 -11.18 0.79
CA ALA A 64 18.31 -12.36 0.24
C ALA A 64 16.89 -12.58 0.82
N SER A 65 16.67 -12.14 2.07
CA SER A 65 15.37 -12.21 2.74
C SER A 65 14.26 -11.43 2.02
N SER A 66 14.60 -10.29 1.40
CA SER A 66 13.62 -9.46 0.68
C SER A 66 13.11 -10.13 -0.59
N PHE A 67 13.93 -10.96 -1.26
CA PHE A 67 13.50 -11.75 -2.42
C PHE A 67 12.53 -12.89 -2.03
N ILE A 68 12.80 -13.55 -0.90
CA ILE A 68 11.92 -14.61 -0.38
C ILE A 68 10.55 -14.01 -0.03
N LEU A 69 10.54 -12.88 0.68
CA LEU A 69 9.30 -12.18 1.01
C LEU A 69 8.55 -11.71 -0.24
N MET A 70 9.26 -11.14 -1.21
CA MET A 70 8.66 -10.76 -2.49
C MET A 70 7.99 -11.95 -3.18
N GLY A 71 8.65 -13.11 -3.24
CA GLY A 71 8.09 -14.33 -3.82
C GLY A 71 6.80 -14.77 -3.11
N ILE A 72 6.81 -14.83 -1.78
CA ILE A 72 5.64 -15.20 -0.96
C ILE A 72 4.50 -14.19 -1.18
N LEU A 73 4.80 -12.89 -1.19
CA LEU A 73 3.80 -11.84 -1.38
C LEU A 73 3.24 -11.80 -2.80
N LEU A 74 4.05 -12.11 -3.81
CA LEU A 74 3.57 -12.25 -5.18
C LEU A 74 2.68 -13.47 -5.34
N VAL A 75 3.07 -14.64 -4.81
CA VAL A 75 2.24 -15.86 -4.85
C VAL A 75 0.93 -15.66 -4.10
N SER A 76 0.98 -15.09 -2.90
CA SER A 76 -0.25 -14.76 -2.15
C SER A 76 -1.11 -13.74 -2.90
N THR A 77 -0.51 -12.78 -3.62
CA THR A 77 -1.24 -11.83 -4.46
C THR A 77 -1.88 -12.48 -5.68
N LEU A 78 -1.19 -13.44 -6.29
CA LEU A 78 -1.73 -14.22 -7.40
C LEU A 78 -2.92 -15.08 -6.95
N ILE A 79 -2.88 -15.62 -5.74
CA ILE A 79 -3.99 -16.42 -5.23
C ILE A 79 -5.10 -15.47 -4.75
N PHE A 80 -4.89 -14.72 -3.69
CA PHE A 80 -5.96 -13.99 -2.98
C PHE A 80 -6.19 -12.54 -3.47
N GLY A 81 -5.45 -12.09 -4.48
CA GLY A 81 -5.40 -10.69 -4.86
C GLY A 81 -4.60 -9.86 -3.84
N ARG A 82 -4.79 -8.55 -3.81
CA ARG A 82 -3.87 -7.63 -3.10
C ARG A 82 -4.11 -7.52 -1.58
N VAL A 83 -4.20 -8.66 -0.89
CA VAL A 83 -4.47 -8.76 0.55
C VAL A 83 -3.38 -8.08 1.38
N PHE A 84 -2.12 -8.10 0.91
CA PHE A 84 -1.02 -7.39 1.56
C PHE A 84 -1.33 -5.90 1.79
N CYS A 85 -1.86 -5.22 0.77
CA CYS A 85 -2.15 -3.79 0.85
C CYS A 85 -3.24 -3.43 1.89
N SER A 86 -4.12 -4.36 2.25
CA SER A 86 -5.24 -4.11 3.17
C SER A 86 -5.01 -4.62 4.59
N HIS A 87 -4.24 -5.69 4.77
CA HIS A 87 -4.07 -6.38 6.06
C HIS A 87 -2.67 -6.20 6.67
N PHE A 88 -1.64 -6.16 5.83
CA PHE A 88 -0.25 -6.20 6.28
C PHE A 88 0.49 -4.88 6.06
N CYS A 89 0.07 -4.06 5.09
CA CYS A 89 0.73 -2.78 4.83
C CYS A 89 0.38 -1.72 5.91
N PRO A 90 1.35 -1.23 6.71
CA PRO A 90 1.09 -0.23 7.75
C PRO A 90 0.70 1.12 7.15
N LEU A 91 1.23 1.50 5.99
CA LEU A 91 0.78 2.71 5.28
C LEU A 91 -0.68 2.60 4.85
N GLY A 92 -1.16 1.41 4.46
CA GLY A 92 -2.58 1.17 4.19
C GLY A 92 -3.42 1.36 5.46
N ALA A 93 -2.99 0.73 6.56
CA ALA A 93 -3.65 0.87 7.86
C ALA A 93 -3.72 2.33 8.35
N ILE A 94 -2.60 3.06 8.27
CA ILE A 94 -2.52 4.48 8.66
C ILE A 94 -3.51 5.31 7.84
N GLN A 95 -3.56 5.14 6.52
CA GLN A 95 -4.51 5.90 5.68
C GLN A 95 -5.97 5.65 6.10
N GLU A 96 -6.32 4.41 6.42
CA GLU A 96 -7.67 4.04 6.84
C GLU A 96 -8.01 4.55 8.23
N TRP A 97 -7.06 4.46 9.17
CA TRP A 97 -7.24 4.98 10.52
C TRP A 97 -7.31 6.50 10.53
N MET A 98 -6.49 7.18 9.73
CA MET A 98 -6.57 8.62 9.52
C MET A 98 -7.91 9.02 8.91
N ARG A 99 -8.44 8.25 7.96
CA ARG A 99 -9.78 8.53 7.44
C ARG A 99 -10.86 8.33 8.51
N SER A 100 -10.77 7.26 9.29
CA SER A 100 -11.67 6.99 10.41
C SER A 100 -11.63 8.11 11.45
N LEU A 101 -10.44 8.61 11.77
CA LEU A 101 -10.23 9.77 12.63
C LEU A 101 -10.85 11.03 12.01
N GLY A 102 -10.62 11.29 10.72
CA GLY A 102 -11.23 12.37 9.94
C GLY A 102 -12.76 12.40 10.08
N ARG A 103 -13.41 11.23 10.00
CA ARG A 103 -14.87 11.11 10.21
C ARG A 103 -15.30 11.44 11.62
N LYS A 104 -14.51 11.09 12.64
CA LYS A 104 -14.78 11.40 14.06
C LYS A 104 -14.62 12.89 14.36
N ILE A 105 -13.65 13.56 13.76
CA ILE A 105 -13.38 15.00 13.96
C ILE A 105 -14.27 15.93 13.11
N GLY A 106 -15.28 15.38 12.41
CA GLY A 106 -16.29 16.16 11.69
C GLY A 106 -16.18 16.15 10.16
N ILE A 107 -15.15 15.57 9.56
CA ILE A 107 -14.99 15.45 8.10
C ILE A 107 -15.79 14.24 7.60
N LYS A 108 -17.12 14.42 7.50
CA LYS A 108 -18.06 13.34 7.17
C LYS A 108 -18.01 12.91 5.69
N LYS A 109 -17.72 13.83 4.77
CA LYS A 109 -17.69 13.55 3.33
C LYS A 109 -16.27 13.19 2.89
N ASP A 110 -16.16 12.08 2.16
CA ASP A 110 -14.90 11.71 1.50
C ASP A 110 -14.67 12.66 0.31
N VAL A 111 -13.46 13.23 0.21
CA VAL A 111 -13.04 13.99 -0.98
C VAL A 111 -12.63 12.97 -2.05
N GLU A 112 -13.54 12.73 -2.98
CA GLU A 112 -13.36 11.83 -4.11
C GLU A 112 -13.28 12.64 -5.41
N LEU A 113 -12.41 12.22 -6.32
CA LEU A 113 -12.27 12.84 -7.63
C LEU A 113 -13.44 12.44 -8.55
N PRO A 114 -13.78 13.27 -9.56
CA PRO A 114 -14.72 12.88 -10.59
C PRO A 114 -14.28 11.57 -11.25
N ALA A 115 -15.22 10.68 -11.59
CA ALA A 115 -14.93 9.33 -12.05
C ALA A 115 -13.94 9.25 -13.23
N LYS A 116 -13.98 10.23 -14.15
CA LYS A 116 -13.04 10.31 -15.27
C LYS A 116 -11.61 10.61 -14.81
N VAL A 117 -11.46 11.55 -13.87
CA VAL A 117 -10.15 11.94 -13.32
C VAL A 117 -9.59 10.81 -12.47
N ASP A 118 -10.41 10.20 -11.61
CA ASP A 118 -10.04 9.04 -10.81
C ASP A 118 -9.52 7.89 -11.70
N ALA A 119 -10.23 7.57 -12.79
CA ALA A 119 -9.83 6.52 -13.73
C ALA A 119 -8.46 6.79 -14.37
N VAL A 120 -8.18 8.02 -14.78
CA VAL A 120 -6.89 8.41 -15.38
C VAL A 120 -5.78 8.42 -14.32
N LEU A 121 -6.04 9.03 -13.16
CA LEU A 121 -5.04 9.21 -12.12
C LEU A 121 -4.61 7.88 -11.49
N ARG A 122 -5.47 6.85 -11.50
CA ARG A 122 -5.09 5.47 -11.13
C ARG A 122 -3.96 4.91 -11.99
N TYR A 123 -3.75 5.42 -13.19
CA TYR A 123 -2.63 5.01 -14.03
C TYR A 123 -1.30 5.69 -13.65
N ALA A 124 -1.34 6.79 -12.88
CA ALA A 124 -0.15 7.54 -12.49
C ALA A 124 0.86 6.67 -11.73
N LYS A 125 0.42 5.75 -10.88
CA LYS A 125 1.31 4.81 -10.17
C LYS A 125 2.13 3.90 -11.09
N TYR A 126 1.63 3.57 -12.28
CA TYR A 126 2.41 2.78 -13.25
C TYR A 126 3.44 3.65 -13.95
N VAL A 127 3.12 4.93 -14.21
CA VAL A 127 4.09 5.91 -14.71
C VAL A 127 5.19 6.14 -13.67
N ILE A 128 4.83 6.29 -12.39
CA ILE A 128 5.78 6.43 -11.28
C ILE A 128 6.65 5.17 -11.16
N LEU A 129 6.05 3.98 -11.23
CA LEU A 129 6.81 2.72 -11.22
C LEU A 129 7.82 2.67 -12.38
N ALA A 130 7.41 3.00 -13.60
CA ALA A 130 8.29 3.03 -14.76
C ALA A 130 9.41 4.07 -14.62
N ALA A 131 9.09 5.26 -14.10
CA ALA A 131 10.07 6.31 -13.83
C ALA A 131 11.09 5.89 -12.77
N ILE A 132 10.66 5.27 -11.67
CA ILE A 132 11.55 4.74 -10.63
C ILE A 132 12.51 3.73 -11.25
N ILE A 133 12.01 2.73 -11.99
CA ILE A 133 12.87 1.72 -12.63
C ILE A 133 13.87 2.38 -13.58
N TYR A 134 13.43 3.35 -14.38
CA TYR A 134 14.29 4.07 -15.31
C TYR A 134 15.40 4.88 -14.60
N PHE A 135 15.07 5.64 -13.56
CA PHE A 135 16.06 6.44 -12.84
C PHE A 135 16.99 5.57 -11.99
N SER A 136 16.48 4.51 -11.36
CA SER A 136 17.30 3.56 -10.61
C SER A 136 18.26 2.79 -11.51
N PHE A 137 17.89 2.56 -12.77
CA PHE A 137 18.80 2.07 -13.80
C PHE A 137 19.92 3.07 -14.11
N GLN A 138 19.61 4.37 -14.26
CA GLN A 138 20.62 5.39 -14.58
C GLN A 138 21.61 5.66 -13.43
N VAL A 139 21.11 5.64 -12.20
CA VAL A 139 21.88 5.96 -10.99
C VAL A 139 22.63 4.75 -10.45
N GLY A 140 22.12 3.54 -10.70
CA GLY A 140 22.68 2.30 -10.11
C GLY A 140 22.41 2.18 -8.61
N ASP A 141 21.40 2.88 -8.10
CA ASP A 141 20.96 2.83 -6.69
C ASP A 141 19.43 2.89 -6.59
N LEU A 142 18.89 2.59 -5.41
CA LEU A 142 17.46 2.58 -5.10
C LEU A 142 16.93 4.00 -4.92
N VAL A 143 16.69 4.71 -6.02
CA VAL A 143 16.25 6.13 -6.02
C VAL A 143 14.95 6.33 -5.24
N PHE A 144 14.05 5.33 -5.25
CA PHE A 144 12.78 5.44 -4.53
C PHE A 144 12.94 5.55 -3.01
N ARG A 145 14.03 5.03 -2.42
CA ARG A 145 14.23 5.02 -0.97
C ARG A 145 14.19 6.41 -0.34
N ALA A 146 14.65 7.44 -1.05
CA ALA A 146 14.63 8.83 -0.60
C ALA A 146 13.21 9.43 -0.57
N TYR A 147 12.30 8.94 -1.41
CA TYR A 147 10.93 9.43 -1.58
C TYR A 147 9.88 8.49 -0.96
N ASP A 148 10.29 7.34 -0.44
CA ASP A 148 9.39 6.33 0.09
C ASP A 148 8.84 6.73 1.47
N PRO A 149 7.53 7.00 1.61
CA PRO A 149 6.93 7.28 2.91
C PRO A 149 7.02 6.08 3.87
N PHE A 150 7.16 4.85 3.36
CA PHE A 150 7.36 3.68 4.21
C PHE A 150 8.76 3.70 4.84
N ASN A 151 9.79 3.99 4.05
CA ASN A 151 11.14 4.18 4.55
C ASN A 151 11.21 5.31 5.59
N ALA A 152 10.51 6.42 5.35
CA ALA A 152 10.41 7.51 6.32
C ALA A 152 9.68 7.11 7.61
N LEU A 153 8.60 6.33 7.52
CA LEU A 153 7.87 5.82 8.68
C LEU A 153 8.75 4.91 9.56
N MET A 154 9.56 4.05 8.94
CA MET A 154 10.40 3.09 9.66
C MET A 154 11.56 3.75 10.41
N HIS A 155 12.08 4.87 9.90
CA HIS A 155 13.18 5.62 10.53
C HIS A 155 12.69 6.82 11.35
N PHE A 156 11.39 6.89 11.62
CA PHE A 156 10.79 8.00 12.34
C PHE A 156 11.46 8.19 13.71
N GLY A 157 12.08 9.36 13.92
CA GLY A 157 12.81 9.71 15.14
C GLY A 157 14.34 9.81 14.98
N GLU A 158 14.89 9.47 13.82
CA GLU A 158 16.28 9.77 13.46
C GLU A 158 16.44 11.22 12.97
N GLU A 159 17.68 11.70 12.84
CA GLU A 159 18.01 13.06 12.37
C GLU A 159 17.32 13.36 11.02
N PHE A 160 16.59 14.48 10.99
CA PHE A 160 15.69 14.84 9.89
C PHE A 160 16.40 15.27 8.60
N ASP A 161 17.70 15.61 8.66
CA ASP A 161 18.41 16.30 7.58
C ASP A 161 18.61 15.46 6.31
N GLU A 162 18.78 14.13 6.42
CA GLU A 162 19.02 13.29 5.23
C GLU A 162 17.74 12.74 4.57
N LYS A 163 16.57 12.90 5.20
CA LYS A 163 15.30 12.24 4.78
C LYS A 163 14.11 13.20 4.63
N VAL A 164 14.38 14.50 4.47
CA VAL A 164 13.35 15.57 4.39
C VAL A 164 12.25 15.26 3.37
N PHE A 165 12.60 14.73 2.19
CA PHE A 165 11.63 14.40 1.15
C PHE A 165 10.67 13.27 1.56
N GLY A 166 11.20 12.16 2.08
CA GLY A 166 10.38 11.04 2.56
C GLY A 166 9.43 11.44 3.69
N TYR A 167 9.92 12.23 4.66
CA TYR A 167 9.07 12.75 5.75
C TYR A 167 8.01 13.73 5.25
N SER A 168 8.35 14.60 4.29
CA SER A 168 7.38 15.52 3.68
C SER A 168 6.27 14.75 2.98
N ILE A 169 6.62 13.72 2.20
CA ILE A 169 5.65 12.84 1.54
C ILE A 169 4.79 12.09 2.56
N LEU A 170 5.39 11.55 3.62
CA LEU A 170 4.67 10.89 4.70
C LEU A 170 3.68 11.85 5.40
N GLY A 171 4.10 13.08 5.68
CA GLY A 171 3.24 14.12 6.26
C GLY A 171 2.05 14.44 5.36
N ILE A 172 2.30 14.66 4.06
CA ILE A 172 1.23 14.87 3.06
C ILE A 172 0.32 13.65 3.00
N LEU A 173 0.87 12.43 3.00
CA LEU A 173 0.12 11.17 3.04
C LEU A 173 -0.84 11.13 4.21
N VAL A 174 -0.34 11.35 5.43
CA VAL A 174 -1.14 11.32 6.66
C VAL A 174 -2.22 12.39 6.65
N LEU A 175 -1.88 13.63 6.28
CA LEU A 175 -2.81 14.75 6.25
C LEU A 175 -3.92 14.56 5.19
N ALA A 176 -3.57 14.21 3.96
CA ALA A 176 -4.55 13.99 2.90
C ALA A 176 -5.45 12.77 3.19
N SER A 177 -4.96 11.81 3.98
CA SER A 177 -5.77 10.64 4.41
C SER A 177 -6.91 10.99 5.36
N LEU A 178 -6.88 12.15 6.02
CA LEU A 178 -8.04 12.65 6.77
C LEU A 178 -9.25 12.88 5.86
N PHE A 179 -9.02 13.23 4.59
CA PHE A 179 -10.05 13.63 3.63
C PHE A 179 -10.40 12.54 2.63
N SER A 180 -9.43 11.71 2.22
CA SER A 180 -9.61 10.71 1.15
C SER A 180 -9.10 9.32 1.53
N LYS A 181 -9.81 8.27 1.10
CA LYS A 181 -9.46 6.87 1.39
C LYS A 181 -8.35 6.39 0.47
N ASN A 182 -7.30 5.84 1.07
CA ASN A 182 -6.20 5.10 0.43
C ASN A 182 -5.64 5.82 -0.83
N TRP A 183 -5.60 7.16 -0.82
CA TRP A 183 -5.27 7.98 -1.98
C TRP A 183 -3.85 7.69 -2.50
N TRP A 184 -2.89 7.48 -1.61
CA TRP A 184 -1.51 7.14 -1.97
C TRP A 184 -1.46 5.79 -2.68
N CYS A 185 -2.14 4.78 -2.14
CA CYS A 185 -2.22 3.45 -2.73
C CYS A 185 -3.00 3.40 -4.05
N ARG A 186 -3.91 4.36 -4.27
CA ARG A 186 -4.67 4.51 -5.52
C ARG A 186 -3.83 5.11 -6.63
N TYR A 187 -3.03 6.15 -6.34
CA TYR A 187 -2.44 7.00 -7.37
C TYR A 187 -0.90 7.01 -7.41
N PHE A 188 -0.20 6.78 -6.30
CA PHE A 188 1.25 7.03 -6.22
C PHE A 188 2.10 5.82 -5.84
N CYS A 189 1.53 4.82 -5.15
CA CYS A 189 2.29 3.69 -4.62
C CYS A 189 2.80 2.74 -5.71
N PRO A 190 4.13 2.63 -5.93
CA PRO A 190 4.69 1.78 -6.99
C PRO A 190 4.60 0.28 -6.64
N LEU A 191 4.74 -0.09 -5.36
CA LEU A 191 4.44 -1.46 -4.89
C LEU A 191 3.00 -1.87 -5.20
N GLY A 192 2.07 -0.93 -5.01
CA GLY A 192 0.67 -1.11 -5.33
C GLY A 192 0.42 -1.26 -6.83
N ALA A 193 1.22 -0.64 -7.69
CA ALA A 193 1.19 -0.81 -9.13
C ALA A 193 1.62 -2.23 -9.52
N THR A 194 2.74 -2.72 -8.98
CA THR A 194 3.22 -4.09 -9.24
C THR A 194 2.17 -5.13 -8.86
N PHE A 195 1.66 -5.09 -7.63
CA PHE A 195 0.64 -6.05 -7.19
C PHE A 195 -0.69 -5.91 -7.94
N ALA A 196 -1.02 -4.73 -8.48
CA ALA A 196 -2.19 -4.54 -9.34
C ALA A 196 -2.08 -5.32 -10.66
N ILE A 197 -0.88 -5.44 -11.23
CA ILE A 197 -0.65 -6.24 -12.44
C ILE A 197 -0.94 -7.71 -12.13
N PHE A 198 -0.36 -8.25 -11.06
CA PHE A 198 -0.55 -9.65 -10.67
C PHE A 198 -1.97 -9.97 -10.21
N LYS A 199 -2.67 -9.02 -9.58
CA LYS A 199 -4.10 -9.18 -9.24
C LYS A 199 -4.90 -9.61 -10.47
N LYS A 200 -4.67 -9.06 -11.66
CA LYS A 200 -5.50 -9.40 -12.84
C LYS A 200 -5.56 -10.90 -13.14
N LEU A 201 -4.53 -11.65 -12.74
CA LEU A 201 -4.43 -13.11 -12.88
C LEU A 201 -5.11 -13.89 -11.75
N SER A 202 -5.47 -13.22 -10.65
CA SER A 202 -6.05 -13.88 -9.48
C SER A 202 -7.45 -14.44 -9.75
N PRO A 203 -7.70 -15.72 -9.40
CA PRO A 203 -8.99 -16.36 -9.58
C PRO A 203 -10.01 -15.87 -8.55
N PHE A 204 -9.55 -15.41 -7.39
CA PHE A 204 -10.44 -14.90 -6.34
C PHE A 204 -10.88 -13.47 -6.67
N LYS A 205 -12.19 -13.32 -6.90
CA LYS A 205 -12.81 -12.05 -7.23
C LYS A 205 -14.07 -11.88 -6.39
N ILE A 206 -14.34 -10.62 -6.04
CA ILE A 206 -15.54 -10.26 -5.30
C ILE A 206 -16.67 -10.13 -6.30
N SER A 207 -17.73 -10.93 -6.10
CA SER A 207 -18.93 -10.93 -6.94
C SER A 207 -20.14 -10.46 -6.14
N ARG A 208 -20.97 -9.62 -6.76
CA ARG A 208 -22.22 -9.12 -6.21
C ARG A 208 -23.33 -10.12 -6.51
N ASN A 209 -24.08 -10.51 -5.49
CA ASN A 209 -25.28 -11.31 -5.72
C ASN A 209 -26.43 -10.42 -6.22
N ALA A 210 -26.81 -10.59 -7.48
CA ALA A 210 -27.86 -9.79 -8.10
C ALA A 210 -29.25 -10.04 -7.49
N SER A 211 -29.53 -11.24 -6.97
CA SER A 211 -30.86 -11.57 -6.43
C SER A 211 -31.16 -10.94 -5.08
N THR A 212 -30.12 -10.67 -4.27
CA THR A 212 -30.26 -10.04 -2.94
C THR A 212 -29.93 -8.55 -2.94
N CYS A 213 -29.48 -8.00 -4.06
CA CYS A 213 -29.03 -6.60 -4.13
C CYS A 213 -30.20 -5.64 -4.30
N ILE A 214 -30.27 -4.64 -3.42
CA ILE A 214 -31.28 -3.58 -3.42
C ILE A 214 -30.75 -2.21 -3.91
N SER A 215 -29.57 -2.17 -4.51
CA SER A 215 -28.92 -0.93 -4.99
C SER A 215 -28.84 0.20 -3.93
N CYS A 216 -28.38 -0.14 -2.72
CA CYS A 216 -28.24 0.82 -1.62
C CYS A 216 -26.91 1.60 -1.62
N GLY A 217 -25.96 1.24 -2.48
CA GLY A 217 -24.63 1.86 -2.61
C GLY A 217 -23.66 1.63 -1.45
N THR A 218 -24.00 0.81 -0.44
CA THR A 218 -23.16 0.63 0.76
C THR A 218 -21.80 0.02 0.42
N CYS A 219 -21.76 -0.98 -0.46
CA CYS A 219 -20.51 -1.61 -0.93
C CYS A 219 -19.56 -0.62 -1.62
N THR A 220 -20.10 0.31 -2.42
CA THR A 220 -19.31 1.38 -3.06
C THR A 220 -18.78 2.37 -2.02
N ARG A 221 -19.59 2.75 -1.02
CA ARG A 221 -19.17 3.68 0.04
C ARG A 221 -18.14 3.07 0.99
N SER A 222 -18.25 1.78 1.30
CA SER A 222 -17.30 1.08 2.18
C SER A 222 -15.98 0.77 1.49
N CYS A 223 -15.94 0.67 0.15
CA CYS A 223 -14.73 0.38 -0.59
C CYS A 223 -13.62 1.44 -0.34
N PRO A 224 -12.48 1.06 0.28
CA PRO A 224 -11.36 1.99 0.51
C PRO A 224 -10.65 2.38 -0.79
N ALA A 225 -10.73 1.52 -1.82
CA ALA A 225 -10.18 1.81 -3.14
C ALA A 225 -11.10 2.69 -4.01
N GLY A 226 -12.29 3.08 -3.51
CA GLY A 226 -13.23 3.94 -4.24
C GLY A 226 -13.84 3.30 -5.48
N LEU A 227 -13.98 1.96 -5.52
CA LEU A 227 -14.52 1.25 -6.68
C LEU A 227 -16.06 1.27 -6.67
N PRO A 228 -16.72 1.40 -7.84
CA PRO A 228 -18.17 1.37 -7.95
C PRO A 228 -18.70 -0.07 -7.90
N VAL A 229 -18.50 -0.75 -6.76
CA VAL A 229 -18.84 -2.18 -6.54
C VAL A 229 -20.30 -2.46 -6.83
N GLU A 230 -21.20 -1.53 -6.50
CA GLU A 230 -22.63 -1.66 -6.77
C GLU A 230 -22.98 -1.81 -8.26
N LYS A 231 -22.19 -1.17 -9.14
CA LYS A 231 -22.45 -1.11 -10.58
C LYS A 231 -21.80 -2.25 -11.36
N GLN A 232 -21.22 -3.22 -10.66
CA GLN A 232 -20.45 -4.31 -11.25
C GLN A 232 -20.96 -5.64 -10.69
N ASP A 233 -21.11 -6.64 -11.55
CA ASP A 233 -21.39 -8.00 -11.09
C ASP A 233 -20.14 -8.64 -10.49
N GLU A 234 -18.98 -8.39 -11.09
CA GLU A 234 -17.69 -8.87 -10.60
C GLU A 234 -16.67 -7.73 -10.55
N THR A 235 -15.99 -7.58 -9.41
CA THR A 235 -14.93 -6.58 -9.24
C THR A 235 -13.65 -7.02 -9.94
N LYS A 236 -13.54 -6.68 -11.24
CA LYS A 236 -12.36 -6.99 -12.08
C LYS A 236 -11.24 -5.95 -11.98
N SER A 237 -11.45 -4.85 -11.26
CA SER A 237 -10.46 -3.79 -11.15
C SER A 237 -9.17 -4.29 -10.48
N ALA A 238 -8.04 -3.93 -11.08
CA ALA A 238 -6.69 -4.17 -10.55
C ALA A 238 -6.42 -3.38 -9.24
N ASP A 239 -7.25 -2.39 -8.95
CA ASP A 239 -7.18 -1.58 -7.73
C ASP A 239 -7.90 -2.20 -6.54
N CYS A 240 -8.63 -3.30 -6.73
CA CYS A 240 -9.23 -4.02 -5.63
C CYS A 240 -8.14 -4.55 -4.69
N ILE A 241 -8.15 -4.08 -3.44
CA ILE A 241 -7.19 -4.51 -2.41
C ILE A 241 -7.62 -5.75 -1.62
N SER A 242 -8.59 -6.51 -2.15
CA SER A 242 -9.13 -7.74 -1.55
C SER A 242 -9.45 -7.61 -0.04
N CYS A 243 -9.97 -6.47 0.38
CA CYS A 243 -10.17 -6.17 1.81
C CYS A 243 -11.49 -6.67 2.41
N LEU A 244 -12.43 -7.09 1.56
CA LEU A 244 -13.74 -7.65 1.91
C LEU A 244 -14.72 -6.73 2.66
N ASP A 245 -14.40 -5.45 2.90
CA ASP A 245 -15.33 -4.47 3.51
C ASP A 245 -16.67 -4.30 2.79
N CYS A 246 -16.74 -4.63 1.50
CA CYS A 246 -17.98 -4.58 0.73
C CYS A 246 -18.87 -5.81 0.91
N CYS A 247 -18.36 -6.85 1.59
CA CYS A 247 -19.06 -8.10 1.89
C CYS A 247 -19.54 -8.18 3.34
N GLU A 248 -19.14 -7.24 4.19
CA GLU A 248 -19.54 -7.12 5.61
C GLU A 248 -20.68 -6.10 5.78
#